data_AF-A0A914NUF6-F1
#
_entry.id   AF-A0A914NUF6-F1
#
_cell.length_a   1.000
_cell.length_b   1.000
_cell.length_c   1.000
_cell.angle_alpha   90.00
_cell.angle_beta   90.00
_cell.angle_gamma   90.00
#
_symmetry.space_group_name_H-M   'P 1'
#
loop_
_entity.id
_entity.type
_entity.pdbx_description
1 polymer ?
#
loop_
_entity_poly.entity_id
_entity_poly.type
_entity_poly.pdbx_seq_one_letter_code
_entity_poly.pdbx_strand_id
1 'polypeptide(L)'
;MNLLNTKFILTELVKPEISATLENIERKQARGVGEEEEEDDVEEFYEVEEEETDVPYNPKNLPLDWDGKPIPYWLYKLHGLNIGYSCEICGNQVYKGPKAFQRHFTEWRHSHGMRCLGIPNTAHFTNITKINDAIELWKKICEDRSRNKWNPDLDEEFEDSLGNVVNRRMFEDLKRQGYISPRTVLTTVFM
;
A
#
# COMPACT_ATOMS: atom_id res chain seq x y z
N MET A 1 6.31 -56.81 -19.55
CA MET A 1 5.30 -55.79 -19.16
C MET A 1 5.59 -54.53 -19.94
N ASN A 2 4.86 -54.28 -21.03
CA ASN A 2 5.15 -53.19 -21.97
C ASN A 2 4.75 -51.83 -21.40
N LEU A 3 5.57 -50.79 -21.63
CA LEU A 3 5.36 -49.40 -21.18
C LEU A 3 3.97 -48.82 -21.53
N LEU A 4 3.36 -49.31 -22.62
CA LEU A 4 2.02 -48.92 -23.05
C LEU A 4 0.92 -49.43 -22.11
N ASN A 5 1.09 -50.63 -21.54
CA ASN A 5 0.14 -51.16 -20.56
C ASN A 5 0.23 -50.40 -19.24
N THR A 6 1.42 -49.99 -18.81
CA THR A 6 1.58 -49.19 -17.58
C THR A 6 0.98 -47.80 -17.72
N LYS A 7 1.12 -47.17 -18.90
CA LYS A 7 0.48 -45.88 -19.18
C LYS A 7 -1.05 -45.99 -19.16
N PHE A 8 -1.60 -47.04 -19.77
CA PHE A 8 -3.05 -47.28 -19.78
C PHE A 8 -3.61 -47.52 -18.36
N ILE A 9 -2.90 -48.29 -17.54
CA ILE A 9 -3.28 -48.54 -16.14
C ILE A 9 -3.26 -47.25 -15.33
N LEU A 10 -2.22 -46.42 -15.48
CA LEU A 10 -2.13 -45.13 -14.81
C LEU A 10 -3.26 -44.20 -15.22
N THR A 11 -3.61 -44.16 -16.51
CA THR A 11 -4.76 -43.36 -16.96
C THR A 11 -6.06 -43.87 -16.36
N GLU A 12 -6.26 -45.19 -16.24
CA GLU A 12 -7.47 -45.76 -15.63
C GLU A 12 -7.60 -45.42 -14.15
N LEU A 13 -6.47 -45.41 -13.42
CA LEU A 13 -6.42 -45.08 -11.99
C LEU A 13 -6.76 -43.62 -11.70
N VAL A 14 -6.42 -42.71 -12.62
CA VAL A 14 -6.61 -41.25 -12.42
C VAL A 14 -7.86 -40.73 -13.14
N LYS A 15 -8.61 -41.59 -13.86
CA LYS A 15 -9.91 -41.24 -14.44
C LYS A 15 -10.89 -40.52 -13.50
N PRO A 16 -11.09 -40.92 -12.23
CA PRO A 16 -12.02 -40.22 -11.34
C PRO A 16 -11.60 -38.76 -11.09
N GLU A 17 -10.31 -38.51 -10.90
CA GLU A 17 -9.77 -37.16 -10.71
C GLU A 17 -9.86 -36.33 -12.00
N ILE A 18 -9.64 -36.96 -13.16
CA ILE A 18 -9.81 -36.30 -14.45
C ILE A 18 -11.27 -35.91 -14.68
N SER A 19 -12.24 -36.76 -14.33
CA SER A 19 -13.65 -36.39 -14.41
C SER A 19 -14.03 -35.28 -13.43
N ALA A 20 -13.50 -35.31 -12.20
CA ALA A 20 -13.76 -34.28 -11.19
C ALA A 20 -13.20 -32.91 -11.61
N THR A 21 -11.99 -32.88 -12.16
CA THR A 21 -11.36 -31.66 -12.65
C THR A 21 -12.08 -31.11 -13.89
N LEU A 22 -12.54 -31.97 -14.80
CA LEU A 22 -13.35 -31.53 -15.94
C LEU A 22 -14.69 -30.92 -15.51
N GLU A 23 -15.40 -31.55 -14.57
CA GLU A 23 -16.66 -31.03 -14.05
C GLU A 23 -16.45 -29.67 -13.34
N ASN A 24 -15.35 -29.51 -12.61
CA ASN A 24 -15.01 -28.25 -11.95
C ASN A 24 -14.72 -27.13 -12.97
N ILE A 25 -14.01 -27.44 -14.06
CA ILE A 25 -13.73 -26.48 -15.14
C ILE A 25 -15.02 -26.08 -15.86
N GLU A 26 -15.90 -27.02 -16.17
CA GLU A 26 -17.19 -26.73 -16.80
C GLU A 26 -18.07 -25.85 -15.88
N ARG A 27 -18.07 -26.13 -14.58
CA ARG A 27 -18.76 -25.31 -13.57
C ARG A 27 -18.20 -23.89 -13.51
N LYS A 28 -16.88 -23.72 -13.54
CA LYS A 28 -16.23 -22.39 -13.58
C LYS A 28 -16.51 -21.66 -14.89
N GLN A 29 -16.50 -22.35 -16.03
CA GLN A 29 -16.76 -21.74 -17.34
C GLN A 29 -18.23 -21.31 -17.55
N ALA A 30 -19.18 -21.94 -16.85
CA ALA A 30 -20.60 -21.59 -16.93
C ALA A 30 -20.98 -20.36 -16.07
N ARG A 31 -20.06 -19.83 -15.25
CA ARG A 31 -20.32 -18.69 -14.34
C ARG A 31 -19.95 -17.33 -14.95
N GLY A 32 -20.65 -16.29 -14.51
CA GLY A 32 -20.41 -14.90 -14.91
C GLY A 32 -19.41 -14.18 -14.01
N VAL A 33 -18.80 -13.10 -14.54
CA VAL A 33 -17.66 -12.31 -14.01
C VAL A 33 -17.76 -11.84 -12.55
N GLY A 34 -18.92 -11.94 -11.89
CA GLY A 34 -19.10 -11.56 -10.47
C GLY A 34 -19.16 -12.71 -9.47
N GLU A 35 -19.23 -13.97 -9.93
CA GLU A 35 -19.35 -15.16 -9.06
C GLU A 35 -18.03 -15.94 -8.93
N GLU A 36 -16.97 -15.52 -9.63
CA GLU A 36 -15.62 -16.13 -9.51
C GLU A 36 -14.95 -15.79 -8.17
N GLU A 37 -15.24 -14.62 -7.59
CA GLU A 37 -14.58 -14.15 -6.36
C GLU A 37 -15.03 -14.92 -5.10
N GLU A 38 -16.25 -15.48 -5.08
CA GLU A 38 -16.75 -16.17 -3.88
C GLU A 38 -16.22 -17.61 -3.74
N GLU A 39 -15.79 -18.29 -4.82
CA GLU A 39 -15.35 -19.70 -4.75
C GLU A 39 -13.83 -19.86 -4.68
N ASP A 40 -13.04 -18.88 -5.15
CA ASP A 40 -11.59 -18.83 -4.84
C ASP A 40 -11.34 -18.44 -3.36
N ASP A 41 -12.35 -17.89 -2.67
CA ASP A 41 -12.35 -17.65 -1.21
C ASP A 41 -12.89 -18.84 -0.39
N VAL A 42 -13.41 -19.90 -1.04
CA VAL A 42 -13.68 -21.20 -0.39
C VAL A 42 -12.44 -22.07 -0.54
N GLU A 43 -11.34 -21.65 0.13
CA GLU A 43 -10.32 -22.61 0.53
C GLU A 43 -11.02 -23.71 1.34
N GLU A 44 -11.07 -24.90 0.76
CA GLU A 44 -11.45 -26.12 1.44
C GLU A 44 -10.66 -26.18 2.74
N PHE A 45 -11.35 -25.91 3.86
CA PHE A 45 -10.84 -26.13 5.20
C PHE A 45 -10.73 -27.65 5.36
N TYR A 46 -9.68 -28.21 4.77
CA TYR A 46 -9.15 -29.46 5.25
C TYR A 46 -8.80 -29.18 6.71
N GLU A 47 -9.62 -29.68 7.63
CA GLU A 47 -9.10 -30.11 8.92
C GLU A 47 -8.04 -31.16 8.56
N VAL A 48 -6.83 -30.69 8.30
CA VAL A 48 -5.62 -31.47 8.43
C VAL A 48 -5.64 -31.82 9.92
N GLU A 49 -6.19 -32.99 10.27
CA GLU A 49 -5.62 -33.75 11.38
C GLU A 49 -4.12 -33.65 11.14
N GLU A 50 -3.43 -32.90 11.99
CA GLU A 50 -1.98 -32.70 11.94
C GLU A 50 -1.35 -34.09 11.98
N GLU A 51 -1.20 -34.69 10.80
CA GLU A 51 -0.24 -35.74 10.58
C GLU A 51 1.08 -35.02 10.82
N GLU A 52 1.58 -35.29 12.04
CA GLU A 52 2.76 -34.76 12.70
C GLU A 52 3.98 -34.93 11.79
N THR A 53 4.01 -34.11 10.74
CA THR A 53 5.12 -33.99 9.79
C THR A 53 6.17 -33.15 10.48
N ASP A 54 6.79 -33.80 11.48
CA ASP A 54 8.07 -33.51 12.11
C ASP A 54 8.55 -32.08 11.81
N VAL A 55 7.88 -31.09 12.41
CA VAL A 55 8.34 -29.70 12.39
C VAL A 55 9.73 -29.76 13.02
N PRO A 56 10.82 -29.56 12.26
CA PRO A 56 12.14 -29.88 12.74
C PRO A 56 12.37 -29.14 14.04
N TYR A 57 12.61 -29.89 15.12
CA TYR A 57 12.77 -29.34 16.46
C TYR A 57 13.73 -28.15 16.38
N ASN A 58 13.19 -26.95 16.61
CA ASN A 58 13.90 -25.67 16.58
C ASN A 58 14.13 -25.20 18.03
N PRO A 59 15.02 -25.86 18.79
CA PRO A 59 15.22 -25.62 20.22
C PRO A 59 15.68 -24.20 20.54
N LYS A 60 16.07 -23.41 19.53
CA LYS A 60 16.55 -22.03 19.67
C LYS A 60 15.60 -20.99 19.08
N ASN A 61 14.44 -21.38 18.53
CA ASN A 61 13.48 -20.49 17.86
C ASN A 61 14.15 -19.49 16.89
N LEU A 62 15.15 -19.96 16.14
CA LEU A 62 15.76 -19.14 15.09
C LEU A 62 14.75 -18.98 13.94
N PRO A 63 14.64 -17.79 13.34
CA PRO A 63 13.81 -17.61 12.15
C PRO A 63 14.30 -18.54 11.04
N LEU A 64 13.37 -19.29 10.47
CA LEU A 64 13.60 -20.22 9.38
C LEU A 64 13.83 -19.43 8.08
N ASP A 65 14.73 -19.93 7.24
CA ASP A 65 14.85 -19.43 5.88
C ASP A 65 13.63 -19.87 5.05
N TRP A 66 13.46 -19.35 3.83
CA TRP A 66 12.43 -19.81 2.89
C TRP A 66 12.61 -21.28 2.45
N ASP A 67 13.78 -21.87 2.74
CA ASP A 67 14.15 -23.27 2.49
C ASP A 67 13.88 -24.19 3.71
N GLY A 68 13.26 -23.68 4.78
CA GLY A 68 12.95 -24.45 6.00
C GLY A 68 14.17 -24.86 6.84
N LYS A 69 15.39 -24.52 6.40
CA LYS A 69 16.63 -24.75 7.15
C LYS A 69 16.90 -23.63 8.16
N PRO A 70 17.46 -23.94 9.34
CA PRO A 70 17.82 -22.92 10.32
C PRO A 70 18.94 -22.02 9.77
N ILE A 71 18.69 -20.71 9.73
CA ILE A 71 19.67 -19.71 9.28
C ILE A 71 20.94 -19.82 10.14
N PRO A 72 22.14 -19.84 9.55
CA PRO A 72 23.39 -19.85 10.32
C PRO A 72 23.46 -18.69 11.34
N TYR A 73 23.90 -18.98 12.56
CA TYR A 73 23.83 -18.02 13.68
C TYR A 73 24.62 -16.71 13.45
N TRP A 74 25.73 -16.78 12.71
CA TRP A 74 26.50 -15.60 12.33
C TRP A 74 25.74 -14.71 11.35
N LEU A 75 24.97 -15.30 10.43
CA LEU A 75 24.14 -14.58 9.46
C LEU A 75 22.96 -13.90 10.16
N TYR A 76 22.36 -14.60 11.14
CA TYR A 76 21.33 -14.04 12.01
C TYR A 76 21.80 -12.79 12.78
N LYS A 77 23.02 -12.84 13.36
CA LYS A 77 23.64 -11.69 14.04
C LYS A 77 24.05 -10.58 13.07
N LEU A 78 24.62 -10.93 11.92
CA LEU A 78 25.09 -9.97 10.91
C LEU A 78 23.94 -9.12 10.36
N HIS A 79 22.80 -9.75 10.08
CA HIS A 79 21.63 -9.05 9.55
C HIS A 79 20.70 -8.47 10.63
N GLY A 80 21.04 -8.61 11.92
CA GLY A 80 20.30 -8.00 13.02
C GLY A 80 18.89 -8.58 13.21
N LEU A 81 18.63 -9.83 12.83
CA LEU A 81 17.33 -10.49 12.99
C LEU A 81 16.95 -10.73 14.47
N ASN A 82 17.89 -10.50 15.39
CA ASN A 82 17.69 -10.54 16.84
C ASN A 82 17.08 -9.25 17.42
N ILE A 83 17.00 -8.19 16.62
CA ILE A 83 16.46 -6.91 17.06
C ILE A 83 15.00 -6.84 16.61
N GLY A 84 14.08 -6.73 17.57
CA GLY A 84 12.66 -6.51 17.31
C GLY A 84 12.34 -5.03 17.22
N TYR A 85 11.63 -4.64 16.17
CA TYR A 85 11.10 -3.29 15.99
C TYR A 85 9.58 -3.35 16.04
N SER A 86 8.95 -2.55 16.91
CA SER A 86 7.49 -2.47 17.00
C SER A 86 6.94 -1.29 16.19
N CYS A 87 5.80 -1.50 15.52
CA CYS A 87 5.08 -0.44 14.82
C CYS A 87 3.67 -0.26 15.41
N GLU A 88 3.37 0.94 15.95
CA GLU A 88 2.10 1.24 16.60
C GLU A 88 0.95 1.35 15.60
N ILE A 89 1.20 1.93 14.43
CA ILE A 89 0.24 2.06 13.32
C ILE A 89 -0.26 0.68 12.84
N CYS A 90 0.59 -0.36 12.95
CA CYS A 90 0.24 -1.74 12.62
C CYS A 90 -0.35 -2.54 13.82
N GLY A 91 -0.80 -1.88 14.89
CA GLY A 91 -1.32 -2.56 16.08
C GLY A 91 -0.25 -3.15 16.99
N ASN A 92 0.89 -2.46 17.15
CA ASN A 92 2.06 -2.90 17.91
C ASN A 92 2.69 -4.22 17.42
N GLN A 93 2.53 -4.52 16.13
CA GLN A 93 3.19 -5.67 15.51
C GLN A 93 4.71 -5.54 15.58
N VAL A 94 5.38 -6.62 15.97
CA VAL A 94 6.85 -6.70 16.09
C VAL A 94 7.45 -7.31 14.83
N TYR A 95 8.35 -6.59 14.19
CA TYR A 95 9.12 -7.00 13.03
C TYR A 95 10.55 -7.35 13.44
N LYS A 96 11.04 -8.51 12.99
CA LYS A 96 12.40 -8.97 13.30
C LYS A 96 13.39 -8.48 12.26
N GLY A 97 14.30 -7.62 12.69
CA GLY A 97 15.40 -7.09 11.91
C GLY A 97 15.05 -5.90 11.02
N PRO A 98 16.07 -5.10 10.62
CA PRO A 98 15.85 -3.84 9.91
C PRO A 98 15.23 -4.02 8.53
N LYS A 99 15.56 -5.09 7.81
CA LYS A 99 15.05 -5.32 6.43
C LYS A 99 13.55 -5.59 6.41
N ALA A 100 13.05 -6.43 7.31
CA ALA A 100 11.63 -6.69 7.46
C ALA A 100 10.89 -5.41 7.90
N PHE A 101 11.50 -4.68 8.85
CA PHE A 101 10.99 -3.39 9.30
C PHE A 101 11.11 -2.27 8.26
N GLN A 102 11.91 -2.36 7.20
CA GLN A 102 11.82 -1.38 6.10
C GLN A 102 10.74 -1.77 5.09
N ARG A 103 10.60 -3.07 4.83
CA ARG A 103 9.57 -3.58 3.90
C ARG A 103 8.16 -3.29 4.40
N HIS A 104 7.91 -3.35 5.71
CA HIS A 104 6.56 -3.21 6.25
C HIS A 104 5.85 -1.89 5.92
N PHE A 105 6.58 -0.80 5.66
CA PHE A 105 5.98 0.49 5.26
C PHE A 105 5.21 0.41 3.94
N THR A 106 5.59 -0.53 3.07
CA THR A 106 4.92 -0.79 1.78
C THR A 106 3.91 -1.93 1.86
N GLU A 107 3.86 -2.66 2.98
CA GLU A 107 2.93 -3.76 3.16
C GLU A 107 1.49 -3.24 3.30
N TRP A 108 0.52 -4.08 2.94
CA TRP A 108 -0.89 -3.75 3.01
C TRP A 108 -1.33 -3.35 4.42
N ARG A 109 -0.83 -4.05 5.46
CA ARG A 109 -1.18 -3.76 6.86
C ARG A 109 -0.88 -2.32 7.27
N HIS A 110 0.33 -1.84 6.95
CA HIS A 110 0.73 -0.47 7.29
C HIS A 110 -0.05 0.55 6.46
N SER A 111 -0.22 0.27 5.16
CA SER A 111 -1.01 1.13 4.26
C SER A 111 -2.47 1.25 4.72
N HIS A 112 -3.05 0.14 5.19
CA HIS A 112 -4.39 0.11 5.75
C HIS A 112 -4.48 0.90 7.05
N GLY A 113 -3.51 0.73 7.97
CA GLY A 113 -3.44 1.52 9.20
C GLY A 113 -3.37 3.03 8.92
N MET A 114 -2.56 3.44 7.95
CA MET A 114 -2.48 4.84 7.50
C MET A 114 -3.79 5.34 6.91
N ARG A 115 -4.48 4.50 6.12
CA ARG A 115 -5.81 4.82 5.56
C ARG A 115 -6.88 5.00 6.64
N CYS A 116 -6.85 4.20 7.71
CA CYS A 116 -7.76 4.36 8.86
C CYS A 116 -7.54 5.69 9.58
N LEU A 117 -6.31 6.22 9.58
CA LEU A 117 -5.98 7.54 10.12
C LEU A 117 -6.34 8.70 9.16
N GLY A 118 -6.74 8.40 7.92
CA GLY A 118 -7.00 9.40 6.89
C GLY A 118 -5.74 10.03 6.29
N ILE A 119 -4.58 9.40 6.48
CA ILE A 119 -3.27 9.90 6.00
C ILE A 119 -2.86 9.08 4.77
N PRO A 120 -2.49 9.71 3.64
CA PRO A 120 -2.01 8.98 2.47
C PRO A 120 -0.63 8.37 2.71
N ASN A 121 -0.44 7.08 2.39
CA ASN A 121 0.86 6.40 2.50
C ASN A 121 1.82 6.89 1.40
N THR A 122 2.59 7.94 1.71
CA THR A 122 3.59 8.55 0.83
C THR A 122 4.98 8.40 1.43
N ALA A 123 6.03 8.63 0.64
CA ALA A 123 7.42 8.51 1.09
C ALA A 123 7.76 9.40 2.31
N HIS A 124 7.00 10.48 2.55
CA HIS A 124 7.15 11.33 3.73
C HIS A 124 6.93 10.61 5.05
N PHE A 125 6.16 9.51 5.04
CA PHE A 125 5.81 8.74 6.23
C PHE A 125 6.72 7.51 6.45
N THR A 126 7.81 7.39 5.69
CA THR A 126 8.80 6.34 5.94
C THR A 126 9.45 6.53 7.32
N ASN A 127 9.69 5.43 8.04
CA ASN A 127 10.24 5.40 9.41
C ASN A 127 9.32 5.91 10.53
N ILE A 128 8.06 6.26 10.24
CA ILE A 128 7.12 6.70 11.27
C ILE A 128 6.36 5.48 11.82
N THR A 129 6.50 5.25 13.12
CA THR A 129 5.88 4.11 13.80
C THR A 129 4.74 4.50 14.70
N LYS A 130 4.81 5.68 15.32
CA LYS A 130 3.85 6.18 16.28
C LYS A 130 2.69 6.89 15.60
N ILE A 131 1.50 6.71 16.16
CA ILE A 131 0.28 7.31 15.60
C ILE A 131 0.29 8.83 15.79
N ASN A 132 0.70 9.32 16.96
CA ASN A 132 0.75 10.75 17.26
C ASN A 132 1.69 11.51 16.33
N ASP A 133 2.90 10.97 16.11
CA ASP A 133 3.92 11.57 15.24
C ASP A 133 3.43 11.66 13.79
N ALA A 134 2.71 10.64 13.31
CA ALA A 134 2.11 10.64 11.97
C ALA A 134 1.06 11.75 11.82
N ILE A 135 0.20 11.94 12.82
CA ILE A 135 -0.84 12.98 12.82
C ILE A 135 -0.22 14.37 12.85
N GLU A 136 0.79 14.60 13.69
CA GLU A 136 1.48 15.89 13.80
C GLU A 136 2.18 16.25 12.48
N LEU A 137 2.90 15.30 11.88
CA LEU A 137 3.54 15.52 10.60
C LEU A 137 2.51 15.81 9.50
N TRP A 138 1.39 15.08 9.46
CA TRP A 138 0.35 15.31 8.47
C TRP A 138 -0.29 16.70 8.59
N LYS A 139 -0.54 17.18 9.80
CA LYS A 139 -1.03 18.54 10.05
C LYS A 139 -0.06 19.58 9.48
N LYS A 140 1.23 19.45 9.80
CA LYS A 140 2.26 20.37 9.30
C LYS A 140 2.34 20.37 7.77
N ILE A 141 2.32 19.20 7.14
CA ILE A 141 2.33 19.08 5.67
C ILE A 141 1.07 19.71 5.06
N CYS A 142 -0.10 19.53 5.68
CA CYS A 142 -1.34 20.14 5.20
C CYS A 142 -1.30 21.67 5.30
N GLU A 143 -0.77 22.21 6.40
CA GLU A 143 -0.57 23.64 6.59
C GLU A 143 0.41 24.22 5.57
N ASP A 144 1.56 23.57 5.37
CA ASP A 144 2.55 23.97 4.37
C ASP A 144 1.95 23.95 2.96
N ARG A 145 1.21 22.89 2.62
CA ARG A 145 0.54 22.78 1.32
C ARG A 145 -0.55 23.83 1.13
N SER A 146 -1.27 24.18 2.20
CA SER A 146 -2.32 25.19 2.16
C SER A 146 -1.75 26.60 2.02
N ARG A 147 -0.62 26.88 2.68
CA ARG A 147 0.13 28.14 2.55
C ARG A 147 0.77 28.31 1.18
N ASN A 148 1.30 27.24 0.59
CA ASN A 148 1.92 27.27 -0.73
C ASN A 148 0.91 27.13 -1.88
N LYS A 149 -0.39 27.00 -1.59
CA LYS A 149 -1.42 26.94 -2.62
C LYS A 149 -1.66 28.36 -3.13
N TRP A 150 -1.24 28.62 -4.37
CA TRP A 150 -1.49 29.89 -5.05
C TRP A 150 -2.99 30.21 -5.04
N ASN A 151 -3.33 31.39 -4.52
CA ASN A 151 -4.67 31.89 -4.46
C ASN A 151 -4.83 33.06 -5.44
N PRO A 152 -5.58 32.91 -6.55
CA PRO A 152 -5.76 33.97 -7.54
C PRO A 152 -6.30 35.29 -6.95
N ASP A 153 -7.08 35.23 -5.87
CA ASP A 153 -7.64 36.47 -5.30
C ASP A 153 -6.61 37.28 -4.50
N LEU A 154 -5.55 36.62 -4.01
CA LEU A 154 -4.52 37.23 -3.16
C LEU A 154 -3.19 37.41 -3.88
N ASP A 155 -2.80 36.42 -4.68
CA ASP A 155 -1.48 36.30 -5.29
C ASP A 155 -1.44 36.73 -6.76
N GLU A 156 -2.60 36.96 -7.40
CA GLU A 156 -2.66 37.53 -8.75
C GLU A 156 -2.55 39.06 -8.68
N GLU A 157 -1.47 39.58 -9.26
CA GLU A 157 -1.13 41.00 -9.26
C GLU A 157 -1.48 41.66 -10.60
N PHE A 158 -2.15 42.81 -10.52
CA PHE A 158 -2.52 43.66 -11.65
C PHE A 158 -1.81 45.00 -11.56
N GLU A 159 -1.24 45.45 -12.68
CA GLU A 159 -0.67 46.79 -12.82
C GLU A 159 -1.64 47.75 -13.51
N ASP A 160 -1.91 48.90 -12.89
CA ASP A 160 -2.60 50.02 -13.55
C ASP A 160 -1.65 50.80 -14.47
N SER A 161 -2.17 51.65 -15.37
CA SER A 161 -1.36 52.51 -16.26
C SER A 161 -0.39 53.46 -15.55
N LEU A 162 -0.61 53.70 -14.26
CA LEU A 162 0.28 54.49 -13.42
C LEU A 162 1.41 53.64 -12.80
N GLY A 163 1.46 52.33 -13.07
CA GLY A 163 2.46 51.41 -12.54
C GLY A 163 2.21 50.97 -11.09
N ASN A 164 1.00 51.18 -10.57
CA ASN A 164 0.62 50.71 -9.23
C ASN A 164 0.20 49.25 -9.29
N VAL A 165 0.77 48.42 -8.41
CA VAL A 165 0.46 46.99 -8.30
C VAL A 165 -0.63 46.79 -7.25
N VAL A 166 -1.71 46.10 -7.62
CA VAL A 166 -2.82 45.74 -6.74
C VAL A 166 -3.21 44.28 -6.93
N ASN A 167 -3.68 43.63 -5.86
CA ASN A 167 -4.21 42.27 -6.00
C ASN A 167 -5.54 42.27 -6.78
N ARG A 168 -5.91 41.12 -7.32
CA ARG A 168 -7.17 40.92 -8.07
C ARG A 168 -8.41 41.46 -7.35
N ARG A 169 -8.59 41.10 -6.08
CA ARG A 169 -9.78 41.49 -5.31
C ARG A 169 -9.90 43.01 -5.16
N MET A 170 -8.78 43.66 -4.82
CA MET A 170 -8.68 45.11 -4.70
C MET A 170 -8.94 45.79 -6.05
N PHE A 171 -8.41 45.21 -7.13
CA PHE A 171 -8.67 45.69 -8.49
C PHE A 171 -10.17 45.60 -8.86
N GLU A 172 -10.83 44.48 -8.58
CA GLU A 172 -12.26 44.30 -8.86
C GLU A 172 -13.13 45.27 -8.04
N ASP A 173 -12.79 45.50 -6.76
CA ASP A 173 -13.48 46.45 -5.89
C ASP A 173 -13.30 47.90 -6.38
N LEU A 174 -12.08 48.31 -6.73
CA LEU A 174 -11.78 49.63 -7.28
C LEU A 174 -12.45 49.85 -8.65
N LYS A 175 -12.53 48.80 -9.48
CA LYS A 175 -13.26 48.82 -10.75
C LYS A 175 -14.76 48.99 -10.53
N ARG A 176 -15.36 48.31 -9.55
CA ARG A 176 -16.79 48.46 -9.20
C ARG A 176 -17.12 49.85 -8.67
N GLN A 177 -16.21 50.44 -7.91
CA GLN A 177 -16.35 51.80 -7.38
C GLN A 177 -16.09 52.89 -8.45
N GLY A 178 -15.59 52.52 -9.63
CA GLY A 178 -15.33 53.43 -10.74
C GLY A 178 -14.00 54.18 -10.65
N TYR A 179 -13.10 53.77 -9.75
CA TYR A 179 -11.77 54.39 -9.60
C TYR A 179 -10.78 53.95 -10.69
N ILE A 180 -11.01 52.79 -11.33
CA ILE A 180 -10.15 52.27 -12.40
C ILE A 180 -10.98 51.96 -13.65
N SER A 181 -10.50 52.41 -14.81
CA SER A 181 -11.13 52.19 -16.12
C SER A 181 -10.79 50.79 -16.67
N PRO A 182 -11.75 50.07 -17.29
CA PRO A 182 -11.51 48.75 -17.88
C PRO A 182 -10.56 48.75 -19.08
N ARG A 183 -10.18 49.93 -19.61
CA ARG A 183 -9.36 50.09 -20.82
C ARG A 183 -7.86 50.12 -20.55
N THR A 184 -7.46 50.09 -19.28
CA THR A 184 -6.14 50.52 -18.82
C THR A 184 -5.18 49.37 -18.48
N VAL A 185 -5.71 48.16 -18.28
CA VAL A 185 -4.96 47.00 -17.78
C VAL A 185 -4.67 46.03 -18.92
N LEU A 186 -3.42 46.02 -19.38
CA LEU A 186 -2.90 44.97 -20.27
C LEU A 186 -1.51 44.54 -19.81
N THR A 187 -1.41 44.12 -18.55
CA THR A 187 -0.34 43.21 -18.12
C THR A 187 -0.76 42.58 -16.79
N THR A 188 -1.20 41.32 -16.81
CA THR A 188 -0.96 40.46 -15.66
C THR A 188 0.56 40.40 -15.49
N VAL A 189 1.05 40.80 -14.32
CA VAL A 189 2.47 40.64 -14.00
C VAL A 189 2.66 39.15 -13.70
N PHE A 190 2.95 38.37 -14.73
CA PHE A 190 3.33 36.97 -14.54
C PHE A 190 4.70 36.94 -13.86
N MET A 191 4.73 36.47 -12.62
CA MET A 191 5.94 36.00 -11.95
C MET A 191 6.12 34.51 -12.17
#